data_AF-A0AAV6LGB2-F1
#
_entry.id   AF-A0AAV6LGB2-F1
#
_cell.length_a   1.000
_cell.length_b   1.000
_cell.length_c   1.000
_cell.angle_alpha   90.00
_cell.angle_beta   90.00
_cell.angle_gamma   90.00
#
_symmetry.space_group_name_H-M   'P 1'
#
loop_
_entity.id
_entity.type
_entity.pdbx_description
1 polymer ?
#
loop_
_entity_poly.entity_id
_entity_poly.type
_entity_poly.pdbx_seq_one_letter_code
_entity_poly.pdbx_strand_id
1 'polypeptide(L)'
;MDSRNVEDGTLFHYAIMWRRERVFNLIYQLDAGWRYLTDLDKSRNNGLHLAGCLKPQQKLNLRDSVAGPVLQMQRELQWFKVNLFFPT
;
A
#
# COMPACT_ATOMS: atom_id res chain seq x y z
N MET A 1 16.61 -10.36 12.99
CA MET A 1 16.55 -10.88 11.60
C MET A 1 16.37 -9.68 10.69
N ASP A 2 17.41 -9.34 9.95
CA ASP A 2 17.43 -8.14 9.12
C ASP A 2 16.76 -8.43 7.77
N SER A 3 15.49 -8.04 7.63
CA SER A 3 14.67 -8.29 6.44
C SER A 3 14.82 -7.19 5.37
N ARG A 4 16.00 -6.56 5.27
CA ARG A 4 16.28 -5.50 4.29
C ARG A 4 16.83 -6.12 3.00
N ASN A 5 16.03 -6.10 1.93
CA ASN A 5 16.46 -6.53 0.59
C ASN A 5 16.95 -5.34 -0.25
N VAL A 6 17.59 -5.64 -1.39
CA VAL A 6 18.48 -4.80 -2.22
C VAL A 6 17.89 -3.48 -2.76
N GLU A 7 16.58 -3.22 -2.66
CA GLU A 7 15.99 -1.90 -3.01
C GLU A 7 15.45 -1.13 -1.78
N ASP A 8 16.15 -1.24 -0.66
CA ASP A 8 16.19 -0.21 0.39
C ASP A 8 14.90 0.00 1.23
N GLY A 9 13.92 -0.90 1.13
CA GLY A 9 12.70 -0.92 1.96
C GLY A 9 12.41 -2.27 2.61
N THR A 10 11.63 -2.28 3.70
CA THR A 10 11.14 -3.53 4.32
C THR A 10 10.04 -4.18 3.47
N LEU A 11 9.74 -5.46 3.68
CA LEU A 11 8.62 -6.16 3.01
C LEU A 11 7.30 -5.39 3.09
N PHE A 12 7.09 -4.62 4.17
CA PHE A 12 5.93 -3.75 4.34
C PHE A 12 5.92 -2.57 3.35
N HIS A 13 7.05 -1.88 3.18
CA HIS A 13 7.19 -0.81 2.18
C HIS A 13 6.86 -1.33 0.78
N TYR A 14 7.27 -2.56 0.45
CA TYR A 14 6.88 -3.23 -0.78
C TYR A 14 5.38 -3.55 -0.86
N ALA A 15 4.81 -4.11 0.21
CA ALA A 15 3.37 -4.43 0.23
C ALA A 15 2.51 -3.19 -0.03
N ILE A 16 2.88 -2.05 0.55
CA ILE A 16 2.25 -0.75 0.32
C ILE A 16 2.47 -0.28 -1.12
N MET A 17 3.74 -0.22 -1.55
CA MET A 17 4.12 0.31 -2.86
C MET A 17 3.44 -0.45 -4.01
N TRP A 18 3.23 -1.76 -3.83
CA TRP A 18 2.56 -2.63 -4.80
C TRP A 18 1.05 -2.81 -4.56
N ARG A 19 0.47 -2.12 -3.57
CA ARG A 19 -0.94 -2.23 -3.15
C ARG A 19 -1.40 -3.68 -2.95
N ARG A 20 -0.56 -4.48 -2.32
CA ARG A 20 -0.86 -5.88 -1.98
C ARG A 20 -1.68 -5.93 -0.70
N GLU A 21 -2.98 -5.65 -0.81
CA GLU A 21 -3.92 -5.54 0.31
C GLU A 21 -3.85 -6.70 1.30
N ARG A 22 -3.86 -7.95 0.80
CA ARG A 22 -3.82 -9.14 1.66
C ARG A 22 -2.54 -9.22 2.51
N VAL A 23 -1.41 -8.81 1.94
CA VAL A 23 -0.12 -8.79 2.62
C VAL A 23 -0.07 -7.61 3.60
N PHE A 24 -0.58 -6.45 3.20
CA PHE A 24 -0.72 -5.30 4.08
C PHE A 24 -1.59 -5.61 5.30
N ASN A 25 -2.78 -6.17 5.10
CA ASN A 25 -3.71 -6.52 6.18
C ASN A 25 -3.09 -7.56 7.13
N LEU A 26 -2.38 -8.55 6.59
CA LEU A 26 -1.66 -9.53 7.41
C LEU A 26 -0.60 -8.87 8.30
N ILE A 27 0.22 -7.95 7.76
CA ILE A 27 1.27 -7.28 8.53
C ILE A 27 0.69 -6.25 9.50
N TYR A 28 -0.38 -5.55 9.10
CA TYR A 28 -1.04 -4.54 9.93
C TYR A 28 -1.73 -5.15 11.16
N GLN A 29 -2.25 -6.36 11.04
CA GLN A 29 -2.88 -7.11 12.14
C GLN A 29 -1.87 -7.70 13.15
N LEU A 30 -0.57 -7.70 12.84
CA LEU A 30 0.46 -8.11 13.81
C LEU A 30 0.58 -7.07 14.93
N ASP A 31 0.98 -7.52 16.11
CA ASP A 31 1.21 -6.62 17.24
C ASP A 31 2.23 -5.54 16.86
N ALA A 32 1.80 -4.30 16.98
CA ALA A 32 2.52 -3.10 16.55
C ALA A 32 2.73 -2.94 15.02
N GLY A 33 1.90 -3.56 14.19
CA GLY A 33 1.93 -3.43 12.72
C GLY A 33 1.77 -1.98 12.20
N TRP A 34 1.11 -1.12 12.97
CA TRP A 34 1.03 0.32 12.70
C TRP A 34 2.39 1.01 12.65
N ARG A 35 3.40 0.49 13.36
CA ARG A 35 4.76 1.06 13.37
C ARG A 35 5.39 1.03 11.98
N TYR A 36 5.02 0.07 11.15
CA TYR A 36 5.52 -0.02 9.79
C TYR A 36 4.97 1.09 8.87
N LEU A 37 3.82 1.71 9.19
CA LEU A 37 3.34 2.90 8.48
C LEU A 37 4.21 4.13 8.77
N THR A 38 4.71 4.22 10.00
CA THR A 38 5.55 5.33 10.48
C THR A 38 7.04 5.08 10.22
N ASP A 39 7.43 3.84 9.94
CA ASP A 39 8.79 3.48 9.58
C ASP A 39 9.20 4.16 8.27
N LEU A 40 10.47 4.50 8.17
CA LEU A 40 11.02 5.23 7.04
C LEU A 40 11.86 4.30 6.19
N ASP A 41 11.66 4.36 4.87
CA ASP A 41 12.64 3.82 3.94
C ASP A 41 13.96 4.63 4.00
N LYS A 42 15.01 4.15 3.33
CA LYS A 42 16.29 4.88 3.30
C LYS A 42 16.20 6.27 2.65
N SER A 43 15.21 6.49 1.79
CA SER A 43 14.91 7.79 1.19
C SER A 43 14.05 8.68 2.08
N ARG A 44 13.78 8.26 3.31
CA ARG A 44 12.95 8.96 4.31
C ARG A 44 11.48 9.11 3.89
N ASN A 45 10.99 8.21 3.06
CA ASN A 45 9.57 8.08 2.76
C ASN A 45 8.93 7.16 3.80
N ASN A 46 7.80 7.60 4.36
CA ASN A 46 6.96 6.73 5.18
C ASN A 46 6.00 5.92 4.30
N GLY A 47 5.28 4.97 4.92
CA GLY A 47 4.30 4.13 4.22
C GLY A 47 3.23 4.95 3.48
N LEU A 48 2.81 6.10 4.02
CA LEU A 48 1.81 6.96 3.36
C LEU A 48 2.36 7.59 2.07
N HIS A 49 3.61 8.04 2.09
CA HIS A 49 4.28 8.56 0.89
C HIS A 49 4.36 7.47 -0.20
N LEU A 50 4.76 6.25 0.18
CA LEU A 50 4.83 5.12 -0.75
C LEU A 50 3.46 4.69 -1.30
N ALA A 51 2.38 4.81 -0.52
CA ALA A 51 1.02 4.51 -0.98
C ALA A 51 0.55 5.46 -2.10
N GLY A 52 1.04 6.71 -2.07
CA GLY A 52 0.83 7.72 -3.11
C GLY A 52 1.72 7.55 -4.34
N CYS A 53 2.86 6.87 -4.21
CA CYS A 53 3.78 6.59 -5.32
C CYS A 53 3.26 5.45 -6.20
N LEU A 54 2.33 5.78 -7.10
CA LEU A 54 1.76 4.83 -8.06
C LEU A 54 2.84 4.30 -9.03
N LYS A 55 3.12 3.00 -9.00
CA LYS A 55 4.09 2.38 -9.93
C LYS A 55 3.53 2.27 -11.35
N PRO A 56 4.39 2.24 -12.40
CA PRO A 56 3.96 2.17 -13.79
C PRO A 56 2.99 1.04 -14.09
N GLN A 57 3.14 -0.15 -13.49
CA GLN A 57 2.19 -1.26 -13.69
C GLN A 57 0.78 -0.95 -13.14
N GLN A 58 0.66 -0.23 -12.03
CA GLN A 58 -0.62 0.22 -11.51
C GLN A 58 -1.19 1.37 -12.37
N LYS A 59 -0.32 2.29 -12.81
CA LYS A 59 -0.70 3.34 -13.78
C LYS A 59 -1.18 2.77 -15.11
N LEU A 60 -0.56 1.68 -15.59
CA LEU A 60 -0.97 0.96 -16.79
C LEU A 60 -2.33 0.31 -16.57
N ASN A 61 -2.54 -0.46 -15.50
CA ASN A 61 -3.87 -1.02 -15.20
C ASN A 61 -4.98 0.04 -15.07
N LEU A 62 -4.64 1.26 -14.63
CA LEU A 62 -5.57 2.38 -14.55
C LEU A 62 -5.80 3.06 -15.91
N ARG A 63 -4.76 3.17 -16.74
CA ARG A 63 -4.82 3.73 -18.09
C ARG A 63 -5.49 2.77 -19.09
N ASP A 64 -5.29 1.47 -18.90
CA ASP A 64 -5.89 0.38 -19.67
C ASP A 64 -7.30 0.03 -19.14
N SER A 65 -7.67 0.56 -17.97
CA SER A 65 -9.06 0.50 -17.52
C SER A 65 -9.89 1.50 -18.32
N VAL A 66 -10.87 0.99 -19.06
CA VAL A 66 -11.89 1.78 -19.79
C VAL A 66 -12.71 2.69 -18.84
N ALA A 67 -12.54 2.54 -17.53
CA ALA A 67 -13.26 3.27 -16.51
C ALA A 67 -12.62 4.64 -16.26
N GLY A 68 -13.35 5.72 -16.54
CA GLY A 68 -12.85 7.09 -16.39
C GLY A 68 -12.45 7.49 -14.95
N PRO A 69 -11.86 8.69 -14.76
CA PRO A 69 -11.25 9.15 -13.50
C PRO A 69 -12.13 9.01 -12.24
N VAL A 70 -13.45 9.15 -12.40
CA VAL A 70 -14.45 8.99 -11.33
C VAL A 70 -14.48 7.54 -10.79
N LEU A 71 -14.46 6.54 -11.68
CA LEU A 71 -14.49 5.13 -11.28
C LEU A 71 -13.17 4.68 -10.63
N GLN A 72 -12.06 5.29 -11.03
CA GLN A 72 -10.77 5.09 -10.38
C GLN A 72 -10.78 5.63 -8.94
N MET A 73 -11.20 6.88 -8.73
CA MET A 73 -11.32 7.46 -7.39
C MET A 73 -12.35 6.73 -6.53
N GLN A 74 -13.46 6.26 -7.11
CA GLN A 74 -14.47 5.47 -6.40
C GLN A 74 -13.88 4.16 -5.85
N ARG A 75 -13.06 3.46 -6.65
CA ARG A 75 -12.35 2.26 -6.16
C ARG A 75 -11.37 2.60 -5.05
N GLU A 76 -10.59 3.67 -5.17
CA GLU A 76 -9.66 4.07 -4.11
C GLU A 76 -10.39 4.41 -2.80
N LEU A 77 -11.55 5.08 -2.87
CA LEU A 77 -12.40 5.36 -1.71
C LEU A 77 -13.02 4.09 -1.12
N GLN A 78 -13.42 3.13 -1.96
CA GLN A 78 -13.94 1.84 -1.51
C GLN A 78 -12.88 1.01 -0.78
N TRP A 79 -11.64 1.00 -1.28
CA TRP A 79 -10.50 0.38 -0.62
C TRP A 79 -10.26 0.95 0.79
N PHE A 80 -10.46 2.25 0.96
CA PHE A 80 -10.31 2.90 2.28
C PHE A 80 -11.48 2.59 3.22
N LYS A 81 -12.72 2.54 2.72
CA LYS A 81 -13.92 2.26 3.54
C LYS A 81 -14.04 0.80 3.96
N VAL A 82 -13.73 -0.14 3.08
CA VAL A 82 -13.86 -1.58 3.36
C VAL A 82 -12.88 -2.01 4.45
N ASN A 83 -11.69 -1.41 4.53
CA ASN A 83 -10.71 -1.70 5.59
C ASN A 83 -11.06 -1.06 6.96
N LEU A 84 -12.09 -0.21 7.04
CA LEU A 84 -12.62 0.33 8.30
C LEU A 84 -13.85 -0.43 8.82
N PHE A 85 -14.38 -1.40 8.07
CA PHE A 85 -15.53 -2.21 8.45
C PHE A 85 -15.18 -3.69 8.34
N PHE A 86 -14.49 -4.21 9.36
CA PHE A 86 -14.45 -5.65 9.62
C PHE A 86 -15.63 -5.99 10.55
N PRO A 87 -16.67 -6.72 10.11
CA PRO A 87 -17.58 -7.36 11.04
C PRO A 87 -16.87 -8.55 11.70
N THR A 88 -17.07 -8.67 13.01
CA THR A 88 -16.67 -9.78 13.90
C THR A 88 -17.09 -11.14 13.38
#